data_AF-A0A016UH15-F1
#
_entry.id   AF-A0A016UH15-F1
#
_cell.length_a   1.000
_cell.length_b   1.000
_cell.length_c   1.000
_cell.angle_alpha   90.00
_cell.angle_beta   90.00
_cell.angle_gamma   90.00
#
_symmetry.space_group_name_H-M   'P 1'
#
loop_
_entity.id
_entity.type
_entity.pdbx_description
1 polymer ?
#
loop_
_entity_poly.entity_id
_entity_poly.type
_entity_poly.pdbx_seq_one_letter_code
_entity_poly.pdbx_strand_id
1 'polypeptide(L)' 'MDAIETLNPQIFNDYLKRTQNTICGRNPITVMLQAAEHFRMMNNHTHEFRFLKYSQSNKARSVNDSSVSYAAGALFMHPK' A
#
# COMPACT_ATOMS: atom_id res chain seq x y z
N MET A 1 3.10 -0.67 6.07
CA MET A 1 2.60 -1.26 4.81
C MET A 1 1.14 -1.69 4.98
N ASP A 2 0.81 -2.09 6.20
CA ASP A 2 -0.47 -2.47 6.80
C ASP A 2 -1.65 -1.61 6.33
N ALA A 3 -1.49 -0.28 6.25
CA ALA A 3 -2.55 0.61 5.77
C ALA A 3 -3.05 0.24 4.36
N ILE A 4 -2.17 -0.21 3.46
CA ILE A 4 -2.54 -0.68 2.12
C ILE A 4 -3.16 -2.09 2.18
N GLU A 5 -2.67 -2.96 3.07
CA GLU A 5 -3.19 -4.33 3.24
C GLU A 5 -4.64 -4.35 3.77
N THR A 6 -5.08 -3.27 4.45
CA THR A 6 -6.49 -3.11 4.84
C THR A 6 -7.47 -2.99 3.68
N LEU A 7 -6.98 -2.74 2.46
CA LEU A 7 -7.79 -2.42 1.28
C LEU A 7 -8.78 -1.26 1.51
N ASN A 8 -8.45 -0.34 2.42
CA ASN A 8 -9.28 0.83 2.73
C ASN A 8 -8.56 2.13 2.32
N PRO A 9 -9.09 2.88 1.33
CA PRO A 9 -8.44 4.10 0.85
C PRO A 9 -8.38 5.22 1.92
N GLN A 10 -9.34 5.28 2.84
CA GLN A 10 -9.35 6.28 3.92
C GLN A 10 -8.20 6.06 4.90
N ILE A 11 -7.95 4.80 5.30
CA ILE A 11 -6.84 4.44 6.21
C ILE A 11 -5.48 4.82 5.58
N PHE A 12 -5.30 4.56 4.28
CA PHE A 12 -4.07 4.96 3.59
C PHE A 12 -3.92 6.48 3.48
N ASN A 13 -5.01 7.21 3.20
CA ASN A 13 -4.99 8.68 3.17
C ASN A 13 -4.64 9.27 4.54
N ASP A 14 -5.20 8.75 5.63
CA ASP A 14 -4.90 9.22 6.99
C ASP A 14 -3.45 8.91 7.38
N TYR A 15 -2.92 7.77 6.95
CA TYR A 15 -1.49 7.46 7.07
C TYR A 15 -0.61 8.49 6.35
N LEU A 16 -0.93 8.84 5.10
CA LEU A 16 -0.16 9.82 4.32
C LEU A 16 -0.21 11.21 4.97
N LYS A 17 -1.39 11.66 5.40
CA LYS A 17 -1.55 12.96 6.10
C LYS A 17 -0.72 13.01 7.37
N ARG A 18 -0.75 11.95 8.18
CA ARG A 18 -0.05 11.88 9.46
C ARG A 18 1.47 11.79 9.31
N THR A 19 1.96 11.01 8.35
CA THR A 19 3.40 10.67 8.26
C THR A 19 4.16 11.47 7.21
N GLN A 20 3.46 12.06 6.25
CA GLN A 20 4.07 12.74 5.09
C GLN A 20 5.08 11.86 4.33
N ASN A 21 4.90 10.52 4.36
CA ASN A 21 5.82 9.60 3.72
C ASN A 21 5.93 9.87 2.20
N THR A 22 7.15 9.86 1.67
CA THR A 22 7.52 10.27 0.31
C THR A 22 7.28 9.18 -0.74
N ILE A 23 6.15 8.48 -0.63
CA ILE A 23 5.76 7.42 -1.56
C ILE A 23 5.39 8.03 -2.91
N CYS A 24 6.25 7.88 -3.93
CA CYS A 24 6.03 8.42 -5.28
C CYS A 24 4.75 7.88 -5.95
N GLY A 25 4.40 6.61 -5.69
CA GLY A 25 3.21 5.94 -6.22
C GLY A 25 1.92 6.13 -5.42
N ARG A 26 1.86 7.09 -4.48
CA ARG A 26 0.69 7.24 -3.58
C ARG A 26 -0.64 7.40 -4.32
N ASN A 27 -0.67 8.12 -5.44
CA ASN A 27 -1.91 8.34 -6.20
C ASN A 27 -2.39 7.05 -6.91
N PRO A 28 -1.55 6.33 -7.70
CA PRO A 28 -1.93 5.02 -8.23
C PRO A 28 -2.36 4.00 -7.15
N ILE A 29 -1.70 3.99 -5.99
CA ILE A 29 -2.07 3.11 -4.88
C ILE A 29 -3.48 3.46 -4.38
N THR A 30 -3.80 4.75 -4.17
CA THR A 30 -5.15 5.16 -3.74
C THR A 30 -6.21 4.78 -4.76
N VAL A 31 -5.94 4.90 -6.07
CA VAL A 31 -6.87 4.46 -7.12
C VAL A 31 -7.12 2.95 -7.05
N MET A 32 -6.07 2.15 -6.86
CA MET A 32 -6.19 0.69 -6.69
C MET A 32 -7.02 0.33 -5.46
N LEU A 33 -6.82 1.00 -4.34
CA LEU A 33 -7.61 0.80 -3.11
C LEU A 33 -9.09 1.13 -3.32
N GLN A 34 -9.41 2.23 -4.01
CA GLN A 34 -10.79 2.58 -4.33
C GLN A 34 -11.44 1.55 -5.28
N ALA A 35 -10.69 1.05 -6.27
CA ALA A 35 -11.18 0.00 -7.16
C ALA A 35 -11.49 -1.29 -6.37
N ALA A 36 -10.57 -1.73 -5.51
CA ALA A 36 -10.76 -2.92 -4.66
C ALA A 36 -11.98 -2.78 -3.73
N GLU A 37 -12.16 -1.62 -3.11
CA GLU A 37 -13.33 -1.32 -2.28
C GLU A 37 -14.64 -1.39 -3.10
N HIS A 38 -14.66 -0.79 -4.28
CA HIS A 38 -15.82 -0.82 -5.17
C HIS A 38 -16.17 -2.25 -5.61
N PHE A 39 -15.20 -3.05 -6.05
CA PHE A 39 -15.43 -4.45 -6.44
C PHE A 39 -15.94 -5.31 -5.29
N ARG A 40 -15.46 -5.08 -4.06
CA ARG A 40 -15.98 -5.76 -2.86
C ARG A 40 -17.46 -5.46 -2.64
N MET A 41 -17.90 -4.22 -2.85
CA MET A 41 -19.30 -3.81 -2.73
C MET A 41 -20.20 -4.43 -3.81
N MET A 42 -19.67 -4.64 -5.03
CA MET A 42 -20.46 -5.19 -6.14
C MET A 42 -20.63 -6.71 -6.10
N ASN A 43 -19.56 -7.46 -5.83
CA ASN A 43 -19.51 -8.89 -6.17
C ASN A 43 -19.41 -9.84 -4.96
N ASN A 44 -19.45 -9.33 -3.72
CA ASN A 44 -19.29 -10.12 -2.49
C ASN A 44 -18.05 -11.05 -2.48
N HIS A 45 -17.07 -10.77 -3.35
CA HIS A 45 -15.77 -11.46 -3.42
C HIS A 45 -14.91 -11.04 -2.22
N THR A 46 -14.10 -11.97 -1.72
CA THR A 46 -13.06 -11.64 -0.75
C THR A 46 -11.80 -11.23 -1.49
N HIS A 47 -11.14 -10.21 -0.97
CA HIS A 47 -9.93 -9.65 -1.56
C HIS A 47 -8.90 -9.49 -0.46
N GLU A 48 -7.64 -9.81 -0.77
CA GLU A 48 -6.52 -9.63 0.16
C GLU A 48 -5.34 -9.03 -0.60
N PHE A 49 -4.73 -7.99 -0.04
CA PHE A 49 -3.46 -7.49 -0.54
C PHE A 49 -2.35 -7.93 0.40
N ARG A 50 -1.28 -8.51 -0.14
CA ARG A 50 -0.13 -8.99 0.64
C ARG A 50 1.16 -8.41 0.10
N PHE A 51 1.95 -7.79 0.98
CA PHE A 51 3.35 -7.51 0.64
C PHE A 51 4.19 -8.78 0.71
N LEU A 52 4.94 -9.05 -0.34
CA LEU A 52 5.75 -10.27 -0.52
C LEU A 52 7.23 -10.02 -0.23
N LYS A 53 7.71 -8.80 -0.46
CA LYS A 53 9.11 -8.44 -0.26
C LYS A 53 9.25 -6.97 0.08
N TYR A 54 10.19 -6.71 0.99
CA TYR A 54 10.66 -5.38 1.31
C TYR A 54 12.18 -5.32 1.16
N SER A 55 12.68 -4.19 0.68
CA SER A 55 14.11 -3.92 0.59
C SER A 55 14.37 -2.42 0.64
N GLN A 56 15.63 -2.05 0.84
CA GLN A 56 16.10 -0.67 0.85
C GLN A 56 17.35 -0.60 -0.02
N SER A 57 17.59 0.53 -0.69
CA SER A 57 18.81 0.75 -1.48
C SER A 57 20.07 0.56 -0.63
N ASN A 58 19.99 0.91 0.65
CA ASN A 58 21.02 0.75 1.66
C ASN A 58 20.39 0.79 3.05
N LYS A 59 21.16 0.42 4.07
CA LYS A 59 20.76 0.56 5.47
C LYS A 59 21.29 1.89 6.00
N ALA A 60 20.50 2.95 5.90
CA ALA A 60 20.83 4.25 6.48
C ALA A 60 20.99 4.12 8.01
N ARG A 61 22.11 4.60 8.55
CA ARG A 61 22.46 4.53 9.99
C ARG A 61 22.78 5.90 10.59
N SER A 62 23.00 6.90 9.74
CA SER A 62 23.29 8.28 10.12
C SER A 62 22.29 9.24 9.47
N VAL A 63 22.15 10.44 10.04
CA VAL A 63 21.33 11.53 9.49
C VAL A 63 21.83 12.06 8.14
N ASN A 64 23.10 11.79 7.81
CA ASN A 64 23.70 12.17 6.53
C ASN A 64 23.50 11.10 5.45
N ASP A 65 23.01 9.91 5.81
CA ASP A 65 22.74 8.86 4.84
C ASP A 65 21.42 9.14 4.12
N SER A 66 21.34 8.72 2.85
CA SER A 66 20.07 8.68 2.11
C SER A 66 19.76 7.25 1.67
N SER A 67 18.47 6.93 1.59
CA SER A 67 17.98 5.62 1.13
C SER A 67 16.62 5.77 0.46
N VAL A 68 16.34 4.88 -0.51
CA VAL A 68 15.01 4.65 -1.05
C VAL A 68 14.52 3.27 -0.60
N SER A 69 13.23 3.17 -0.26
CA SER A 69 12.59 1.90 0.10
C SER A 69 11.85 1.31 -1.10
N TYR A 70 11.89 -0.01 -1.24
CA TYR A 70 11.16 -0.77 -2.25
C TYR A 70 10.29 -1.83 -1.59
N ALA A 71 9.05 -1.96 -2.05
CA ALA A 71 8.13 -3.00 -1.61
C ALA A 71 7.47 -3.64 -2.84
N ALA A 72 7.33 -4.97 -2.82
CA ALA A 72 6.57 -5.72 -3.81
C ALA A 72 5.37 -6.36 -3.12
N GLY A 73 4.20 -6.29 -3.73
CA GLY A 73 2.98 -6.87 -3.19
C GLY A 73 2.03 -7.33 -4.31
N ALA A 74 1.06 -8.16 -3.94
CA ALA A 74 0.07 -8.73 -4.84
C ALA A 74 -1.33 -8.61 -4.25
N LEU A 75 -2.29 -8.27 -5.11
CA LEU A 75 -3.73 -8.32 -4.80
C LEU A 75 -4.27 -9.68 -5.23
N PHE A 76 -4.81 -10.43 -4.28
CA PHE A 76 -5.52 -11.67 -4.52
C PHE A 76 -7.01 -11.40 -4.51
N MET A 77 -7.69 -11.77 -5.59
CA MET A 77 -9.15 -11.72 -5.68
C MET A 77 -9.65 -13.16 -5.62
N HIS A 78 -10.50 -13.45 -4.65
CA HIS A 78 -11.11 -14.76 -4.48
C HIS A 78 -12.58 -14.65 -4.89
N PRO A 79 -12.95 -15.16 -6.07
CA PRO A 79 -14.34 -15.29 -6.46
C PRO A 79 -15.08 -16.16 -5.42
N LYS A 80 -16.36 -15.85 -5.21
CA LYS A 80 -17.24 -16.78 -4.50
C LYS A 80 -17.75 -17.87 -5.44
#